data_AF-A0A352PWX8-F1
#
_entry.id   AF-A0A352PWX8-F1
#
_cell.length_a   1.000
_cell.length_b   1.000
_cell.length_c   1.000
_cell.angle_alpha   90.00
_cell.angle_beta   90.00
_cell.angle_gamma   90.00
#
_symmetry.space_group_name_H-M   'P 1'
#
loop_
_entity.id
_entity.type
_entity.pdbx_description
1 polymer ?
#
loop_
_entity_poly.entity_id
_entity_poly.type
_entity_poly.pdbx_seq_one_letter_code
_entity_poly.pdbx_strand_id
1 'polypeptide(L)'
;VNDFIQGGRVKRVYVQSDAPYRMLPTDLERLYVKNGLGRMTPFTSFATGHWFFGSPLLERFNSFPSINIWGEPAPGKSSGEAMQAMEEMAAKLPKGIGFDWTGLS
;
A
#
# COMPACT_ATOMS: atom_id res chain seq x y z
N VAL A 1 -3.12 23.20 -2.41
CA VAL A 1 -2.91 24.35 -3.32
C VAL A 1 -2.43 25.56 -2.53
N ASN A 2 -3.14 25.90 -1.46
CA ASN A 2 -2.82 26.94 -0.49
C ASN A 2 -3.78 26.75 0.71
N ASP A 3 -3.81 27.72 1.61
CA ASP A 3 -4.77 27.80 2.70
C ASP A 3 -5.75 28.97 2.47
N PHE A 4 -6.94 28.86 3.06
CA PHE A 4 -7.95 29.91 3.06
C PHE A 4 -8.65 30.01 4.42
N ILE A 5 -9.32 31.13 4.70
CA ILE A 5 -10.05 31.34 5.95
C ILE A 5 -11.53 31.10 5.73
N GLN A 6 -12.13 30.21 6.53
CA GLN A 6 -13.58 29.99 6.58
C GLN A 6 -14.06 30.13 8.03
N GLY A 7 -14.87 31.16 8.31
CA GLY A 7 -15.41 31.41 9.65
C GLY A 7 -14.33 31.63 10.71
N GLY A 8 -13.25 32.35 10.36
CA GLY A 8 -12.12 32.65 11.27
C GLY A 8 -11.13 31.50 11.49
N ARG A 9 -11.33 30.34 10.84
CA ARG A 9 -10.41 29.21 10.88
C ARG A 9 -9.69 29.02 9.55
N VAL A 10 -8.38 28.79 9.62
CA VAL A 10 -7.57 28.43 8.46
C VAL A 10 -7.90 26.99 8.04
N LYS A 11 -8.17 26.79 6.76
CA LYS A 11 -8.47 25.50 6.13
C LYS A 11 -7.62 25.30 4.88
N ARG A 12 -7.37 24.04 4.52
CA ARG A 12 -6.61 23.67 3.33
C ARG A 12 -7.48 23.71 2.07
N VAL A 13 -6.91 24.20 0.98
CA VAL A 13 -7.50 24.12 -0.36
C VAL A 13 -6.96 22.91 -1.12
N TYR A 14 -7.88 22.04 -1.52
CA TYR A 14 -7.63 20.87 -2.37
C TYR A 14 -8.13 21.13 -3.78
N VAL A 15 -7.33 20.74 -4.77
CA VAL A 15 -7.73 20.67 -6.17
C VAL A 15 -7.54 19.24 -6.63
N GLN A 16 -8.59 18.66 -7.19
CA GLN A 16 -8.62 17.30 -7.70
C GLN A 16 -9.58 17.27 -8.90
N SER A 17 -9.30 16.41 -9.87
CA SER A 17 -10.26 16.11 -10.92
C SER A 17 -11.56 15.58 -10.32
N ASP A 18 -12.70 16.06 -10.82
CA ASP A 18 -14.00 15.57 -10.39
C ASP A 18 -14.14 14.07 -10.68
N ALA A 19 -14.95 13.39 -9.87
CA ALA A 19 -15.07 11.94 -9.83
C ALA A 19 -15.25 11.30 -11.22
N PRO A 20 -16.17 11.76 -12.10
CA PRO A 20 -16.41 11.15 -13.42
C PRO A 20 -15.23 11.20 -14.42
N TYR A 21 -14.14 11.88 -14.07
CA TYR A 21 -12.96 12.05 -14.92
C TYR A 21 -11.70 11.37 -14.32
N ARG A 22 -11.87 10.44 -13.38
CA ARG A 22 -10.76 9.73 -12.71
C ARG A 22 -11.13 8.34 -12.16
N MET A 23 -12.08 7.66 -12.80
CA MET A 23 -12.55 6.34 -12.35
C MET A 23 -11.88 5.19 -13.08
N LEU A 24 -11.60 5.37 -14.38
CA LEU A 24 -11.15 4.31 -15.26
C LEU A 24 -9.79 4.64 -15.89
N PRO A 25 -9.03 3.63 -16.33
CA PRO A 25 -7.78 3.87 -17.06
C PRO A 25 -7.97 4.74 -18.32
N THR A 26 -9.12 4.62 -19.00
CA THR A 26 -9.47 5.43 -20.18
C THR A 26 -9.64 6.92 -19.87
N ASP A 27 -9.87 7.29 -18.61
CA ASP A 27 -9.94 8.71 -18.23
C ASP A 27 -8.59 9.43 -18.38
N LEU A 28 -7.47 8.68 -18.43
CA LEU A 28 -6.15 9.25 -18.74
C LEU A 28 -6.08 9.88 -20.13
N GLU A 29 -6.92 9.45 -21.08
CA GLU A 29 -7.02 10.03 -22.42
C GLU A 29 -7.53 11.48 -22.42
N ARG A 30 -8.22 11.87 -21.34
CA ARG A 30 -8.75 13.23 -21.15
C ARG A 30 -7.70 14.19 -20.60
N LEU A 31 -6.53 13.69 -20.18
CA LEU A 31 -5.46 14.50 -19.61
C LEU A 31 -4.57 15.08 -20.71
N TYR A 32 -4.38 16.40 -20.65
CA TYR A 32 -3.49 17.13 -21.54
C TYR A 32 -2.47 17.91 -20.71
N VAL A 33 -1.21 17.84 -21.14
CA VAL A 33 -0.12 18.59 -20.51
C VAL A 33 0.40 19.62 -21.51
N LYS A 34 0.61 20.85 -21.05
CA LYS A 34 1.19 21.91 -21.88
C LYS A 34 2.69 21.65 -22.05
N ASN A 35 3.14 21.49 -23.29
CA ASN A 35 4.56 21.27 -23.60
C ASN A 35 5.34 22.60 -23.60
N GLY A 36 6.66 22.53 -23.77
CA GLY A 36 7.55 23.70 -23.79
C GLY A 36 7.28 24.69 -24.93
N LEU A 37 6.58 24.28 -25.98
CA LEU A 37 6.12 25.14 -27.09
C LEU A 37 4.72 25.73 -26.83
N GLY A 38 4.17 25.51 -25.63
CA GLY A 38 2.87 26.02 -25.22
C GLY A 38 1.67 25.24 -25.79
N ARG A 39 1.89 24.11 -26.46
CA ARG A 39 0.83 23.28 -27.04
C ARG A 39 0.35 22.23 -26.05
N MET A 40 -0.95 21.97 -26.05
CA MET A 40 -1.53 20.88 -25.26
C MET A 40 -1.19 19.53 -25.91
N THR A 41 -0.57 18.65 -25.14
CA THR A 41 -0.12 17.32 -25.59
C THR A 41 -0.87 16.25 -24.79
N PRO A 42 -1.57 15.30 -25.44
CA PRO A 42 -2.34 14.29 -24.73
C PRO A 42 -1.42 13.32 -23.98
N PHE A 43 -1.84 12.88 -22.80
CA PHE A 43 -1.04 11.99 -21.93
C PHE A 43 -0.61 10.68 -22.63
N THR A 44 -1.49 10.14 -23.47
CA THR A 44 -1.24 8.90 -24.23
C THR A 44 -0.14 9.01 -25.28
N SER A 45 0.31 10.23 -25.63
CA SER A 45 1.39 10.41 -26.60
C SER A 45 2.79 10.10 -26.04
N PHE A 46 2.94 10.00 -24.72
CA PHE A 46 4.24 9.79 -24.06
C PHE A 46 4.21 8.79 -22.89
N ALA A 47 3.07 8.18 -22.58
CA ALA A 47 2.93 7.21 -21.49
C ALA A 47 2.03 6.04 -21.87
N THR A 48 2.34 4.85 -21.34
CA THR A 48 1.58 3.61 -21.54
C THR A 48 1.34 2.92 -20.19
N GLY A 49 0.21 2.21 -20.06
CA GLY A 49 -0.14 1.48 -18.82
C GLY A 49 -0.26 -0.03 -19.04
N HIS A 50 -0.03 -0.81 -17.98
CA HIS A 50 -0.29 -2.25 -17.93
C HIS A 50 -0.68 -2.64 -16.49
N TRP A 51 -1.36 -3.78 -16.36
CA TRP A 51 -1.74 -4.33 -15.05
C TRP A 51 -0.58 -5.09 -14.43
N PHE A 52 -0.39 -4.92 -13.12
CA PHE A 52 0.57 -5.69 -12.32
C PHE A 52 0.03 -5.92 -10.91
N PHE A 53 0.56 -6.91 -10.22
CA PHE A 53 0.26 -7.16 -8.81
C PHE A 53 1.24 -6.41 -7.92
N GLY A 54 0.72 -5.72 -6.90
CA GLY A 54 1.51 -5.05 -5.88
C GLY A 54 0.82 -5.13 -4.53
N SER A 55 1.59 -5.10 -3.44
CA SER A 55 1.02 -5.11 -2.10
C SER A 55 0.35 -3.77 -1.78
N PRO A 56 -0.93 -3.73 -1.38
CA PRO A 56 -1.58 -2.49 -0.93
C PRO A 56 -1.09 -2.04 0.46
N LEU A 57 -0.46 -2.95 1.21
CA LEU A 57 0.07 -2.70 2.54
C LEU A 57 1.44 -3.36 2.67
N LEU A 58 2.46 -2.58 3.01
CA LEU A 58 3.79 -3.08 3.31
C LEU A 58 4.01 -2.98 4.81
N GLU A 59 4.08 -4.13 5.47
CA GLU A 59 4.36 -4.22 6.90
C GLU A 59 5.86 -4.36 7.15
N ARG A 60 6.29 -3.87 8.32
CA ARG A 60 7.66 -4.00 8.79
C ARG A 60 7.67 -4.34 10.27
N PHE A 61 8.61 -5.19 10.66
CA PHE A 61 8.88 -5.55 12.06
C PHE A 61 10.36 -5.31 12.33
N ASN A 62 10.67 -4.55 13.38
CA ASN A 62 12.04 -4.12 13.71
C ASN A 62 12.83 -3.57 12.51
N SER A 63 12.16 -2.77 11.67
CA SER A 63 12.70 -2.19 10.43
C SER A 63 13.00 -3.16 9.29
N PHE A 64 12.65 -4.44 9.39
CA PHE A 64 12.73 -5.41 8.29
C PHE A 64 11.35 -5.63 7.66
N PRO A 65 11.25 -5.88 6.34
CA PRO A 65 9.99 -6.31 5.72
C PRO A 65 9.46 -7.56 6.42
N SER A 66 8.19 -7.55 6.79
CA SER A 66 7.58 -8.63 7.57
C SER A 66 6.15 -8.90 7.12
N ILE A 67 5.62 -10.04 7.53
CA ILE A 67 4.20 -10.38 7.42
C ILE A 67 3.78 -10.87 8.80
N ASN A 68 2.70 -10.31 9.34
CA ASN A 68 2.15 -10.79 10.61
C ASN A 68 1.30 -12.05 10.39
N ILE A 69 1.57 -13.10 11.16
CA ILE A 69 0.80 -14.35 11.16
C ILE A 69 0.17 -14.52 12.54
N TRP A 70 -1.16 -14.66 12.56
CA TRP A 70 -1.94 -14.94 13.76
C TRP A 70 -2.35 -16.41 13.78
N GLY A 71 -2.37 -16.99 14.97
CA GLY A 71 -2.81 -18.36 15.19
C GLY A 71 -3.09 -18.64 16.65
N GLU A 72 -3.79 -19.74 16.91
CA GLU A 72 -4.11 -20.24 18.25
C GLU A 72 -3.83 -21.74 18.31
N PRO A 73 -3.55 -22.30 19.51
CA PRO A 73 -3.36 -23.73 19.65
C PRO A 73 -4.64 -24.51 19.32
N ALA A 74 -4.48 -25.70 18.73
CA ALA A 74 -5.60 -26.61 18.52
C ALA A 74 -6.24 -27.03 19.86
N PRO A 75 -7.53 -27.44 19.88
CA PRO A 75 -8.19 -27.89 21.11
C PRO A 75 -7.39 -28.99 21.82
N GLY A 76 -7.18 -28.82 23.14
CA GLY A 76 -6.40 -29.76 23.95
C GLY A 76 -4.87 -29.62 23.83
N LYS A 77 -4.39 -28.58 23.15
CA LYS A 77 -2.97 -28.22 23.07
C LYS A 77 -2.67 -26.89 23.77
N SER A 78 -1.45 -26.77 24.26
CA SER A 78 -0.95 -25.54 24.87
C SER A 78 -0.45 -24.55 23.83
N SER A 79 -0.41 -23.26 24.18
CA SER A 79 0.22 -22.23 23.33
C SER A 79 1.70 -22.52 23.08
N GLY A 80 2.42 -23.06 24.07
CA GLY A 80 3.81 -23.49 23.91
C GLY A 80 4.01 -24.59 22.85
N GLU A 81 3.13 -25.60 22.81
CA GLU A 81 3.16 -26.62 21.75
C GLU A 81 2.91 -26.01 20.36
N ALA A 82 1.98 -25.05 20.26
CA ALA A 82 1.70 -24.36 19.01
C ALA A 82 2.87 -23.46 18.57
N MET A 83 3.49 -22.74 19.50
CA MET A 83 4.69 -21.93 19.22
C MET A 83 5.84 -22.82 18.75
N GLN A 84 6.09 -23.95 19.42
CA GLN A 84 7.13 -24.88 19.01
C GLN A 84 6.89 -25.42 17.60
N ALA A 85 5.65 -25.77 17.27
CA ALA A 85 5.29 -26.20 15.91
C ALA A 85 5.53 -25.09 14.86
N MET A 86 5.24 -23.83 15.19
CA MET A 86 5.53 -22.69 14.32
C MET A 86 7.03 -22.47 14.11
N GLU A 87 7.85 -22.62 15.15
CA GLU A 87 9.32 -22.53 15.06
C GLU A 87 9.89 -23.64 14.16
N GLU A 88 9.39 -24.87 14.29
CA GLU A 88 9.77 -26.00 13.44
C GLU A 88 9.42 -25.78 11.96
N MET A 89 8.29 -25.11 11.68
CA MET A 89 7.90 -24.73 10.32
C MET A 89 8.76 -23.60 9.79
N ALA A 90 9.03 -22.57 10.60
CA ALA A 90 9.86 -21.44 10.22
C ALA A 90 11.30 -21.88 9.89
N ALA A 91 11.84 -22.86 10.62
CA ALA A 91 13.16 -23.43 10.36
C ALA A 91 13.31 -24.09 8.97
N LYS A 92 12.19 -24.45 8.32
CA LYS A 92 12.18 -25.07 6.97
C LYS A 92 12.05 -24.05 5.84
N LEU A 93 11.92 -22.77 6.16
CA LEU A 93 11.79 -21.71 5.16
C LEU A 93 13.11 -21.47 4.41
N PRO A 94 13.06 -20.86 3.21
CA PRO A 94 14.25 -20.43 2.49
C PRO A 94 15.21 -19.59 3.35
N LYS A 95 16.50 -19.74 3.10
CA LYS A 95 17.54 -18.95 3.79
C LYS A 95 17.27 -17.45 3.64
N GLY A 96 17.44 -16.70 4.74
CA GLY A 96 17.22 -15.26 4.80
C GLY A 96 15.84 -14.85 5.32
N ILE A 97 14.94 -15.81 5.57
CA ILE A 97 13.68 -15.56 6.29
C ILE A 97 13.88 -15.87 7.77
N GLY A 98 13.62 -14.87 8.62
CA GLY A 98 13.58 -15.02 10.07
C GLY A 98 12.15 -14.87 10.59
N PHE A 99 11.98 -15.13 11.88
CA PHE A 99 10.74 -14.88 12.60
C PHE A 99 11.07 -14.26 13.96
N ASP A 100 10.09 -13.60 14.55
CA ASP A 100 10.16 -13.09 15.91
C ASP A 100 8.74 -13.06 16.49
N TRP A 101 8.63 -13.21 17.80
CA TRP A 101 7.34 -13.25 18.50
C TRP A 101 6.96 -11.84 18.95
N THR A 102 5.69 -11.46 18.78
CA THR A 102 5.19 -10.15 19.19
C THR A 102 3.72 -10.25 19.59
N GLY A 103 3.30 -9.42 20.56
CA GLY A 103 1.93 -9.39 21.06
C GLY A 103 1.71 -10.30 22.27
N LEU A 104 0.49 -10.81 22.42
CA LEU A 104 0.07 -11.65 23.55
C LEU A 104 0.33 -13.13 23.28
N SER A 105 0.80 -13.81 24.33
CA SER A 105 1.09 -15.24 24.46
C SER A 105 -0.01 -15.99 25.20
#